data_AF-A0A5M8RQE6-F1
#
_entry.id   AF-A0A5M8RQE6-F1
#
_cell.length_a   1.000
_cell.length_b   1.000
_cell.length_c   1.000
_cell.angle_alpha   90.00
_cell.angle_beta   90.00
_cell.angle_gamma   90.00
#
_symmetry.space_group_name_H-M   'P 1'
#
loop_
_entity.id
_entity.type
_entity.pdbx_description
1 polymer ?
#
loop_
_entity_poly.entity_id
_entity_poly.type
_entity_poly.pdbx_seq_one_letter_code
_entity_poly.pdbx_strand_id
1 'polypeptide(L)'
;MDFKLARNGISHELKHVEEKISRLEKARQDIQKEQQISAGEIDQIMKPELGIHWTGGRAEDFFDERDSAHTAMYHVVHDEYEAYMHSIQLQLMTLNAEKAGLLFEQQAVMSAQELLEKGEAAVHLLEHKMEQFRRWIF
;
A
#
# COMPACT_ATOMS: atom_id res chain seq x y z
N MET A 1 -27.94 -1.58 -17.50
CA MET A 1 -26.63 -1.39 -16.87
C MET A 1 -25.93 -2.74 -16.91
N ASP A 2 -24.73 -2.84 -17.47
CA ASP A 2 -24.03 -4.12 -17.62
C ASP A 2 -23.19 -4.42 -16.37
N PHE A 3 -23.69 -5.30 -15.51
CA PHE A 3 -23.02 -5.72 -14.27
C PHE A 3 -21.65 -6.36 -14.53
N LYS A 4 -21.43 -6.96 -15.71
CA LYS A 4 -20.15 -7.56 -16.08
C LYS A 4 -19.08 -6.49 -16.34
N LEU A 5 -19.45 -5.38 -17.00
CA LEU A 5 -18.56 -4.24 -17.20
C LEU A 5 -18.22 -3.56 -15.86
N ALA A 6 -19.22 -3.36 -14.99
CA ALA A 6 -19.01 -2.79 -13.66
C ALA A 6 -18.05 -3.65 -12.82
N ARG A 7 -18.24 -4.97 -12.80
CA ARG A 7 -17.37 -5.91 -12.09
C ARG A 7 -15.93 -5.88 -12.59
N ASN A 8 -15.73 -5.83 -13.91
CA ASN A 8 -14.40 -5.79 -14.50
C ASN A 8 -13.68 -4.47 -14.17
N GLY A 9 -14.38 -3.35 -14.18
CA GLY A 9 -13.85 -2.04 -13.76
C GLY A 9 -13.41 -2.05 -12.31
N ILE A 10 -14.28 -2.52 -11.40
CA ILE A 10 -13.96 -2.61 -9.96
C ILE A 10 -12.76 -3.55 -9.72
N SER A 11 -12.68 -4.69 -10.42
CA SER A 11 -11.55 -5.61 -10.29
C SER A 11 -10.23 -5.00 -10.76
N HIS A 12 -10.25 -4.17 -11.81
CA HIS A 12 -9.07 -3.47 -12.29
C HIS A 12 -8.58 -2.44 -11.28
N GLU A 13 -9.49 -1.61 -10.76
CA GLU A 13 -9.17 -0.61 -9.72
C GLU A 13 -8.65 -1.28 -8.44
N LEU A 14 -9.28 -2.38 -8.01
CA LEU A 14 -8.85 -3.13 -6.84
C LEU A 14 -7.40 -3.60 -6.99
N LYS A 15 -7.05 -4.16 -8.16
CA LYS A 15 -5.68 -4.60 -8.46
C LYS A 15 -4.69 -3.43 -8.41
N HIS A 16 -5.06 -2.29 -8.98
CA HIS A 16 -4.21 -1.10 -8.99
C HIS A 16 -3.97 -0.54 -7.58
N VAL A 17 -5.00 -0.52 -6.73
CA VAL A 17 -4.89 -0.15 -5.31
C VAL A 17 -4.00 -1.13 -4.55
N GLU A 18 -4.15 -2.43 -4.77
CA GLU A 18 -3.31 -3.47 -4.15
C GLU A 18 -1.83 -3.35 -4.53
N GLU A 19 -1.54 -3.08 -5.80
CA GLU A 19 -0.17 -2.83 -6.27
C GLU A 19 0.46 -1.61 -5.58
N LYS A 20 -0.30 -0.52 -5.41
CA LYS A 20 0.18 0.67 -4.68
C LYS A 20 0.44 0.37 -3.21
N ILE A 21 -0.47 -0.33 -2.54
CA ILE A 21 -0.30 -0.75 -1.15
C ILE A 21 0.98 -1.57 -1.01
N SER A 22 1.17 -2.59 -1.85
CA SER A 22 2.34 -3.46 -1.80
C SER A 22 3.66 -2.68 -2.00
N ARG A 23 3.68 -1.73 -2.94
CA ARG A 23 4.85 -0.86 -3.16
C ARG A 23 5.17 0.02 -1.96
N LEU A 24 4.16 0.60 -1.32
CA LEU A 24 4.33 1.44 -0.13
C LEU A 24 4.76 0.63 1.10
N GLU A 25 4.21 -0.57 1.28
CA GLU A 25 4.64 -1.48 2.35
C GLU A 25 6.11 -1.88 2.20
N LYS A 26 6.54 -2.19 0.97
CA LYS A 26 7.94 -2.48 0.67
C LYS A 26 8.83 -1.26 0.94
N ALA A 27 8.46 -0.08 0.44
CA ALA A 27 9.22 1.15 0.67
C ALA A 27 9.37 1.46 2.16
N ARG A 28 8.33 1.25 2.97
CA ARG A 28 8.40 1.40 4.42
C ARG A 28 9.40 0.42 5.06
N GLN A 29 9.37 -0.85 4.65
CA GLN A 29 10.32 -1.85 5.15
C GLN A 29 11.76 -1.51 4.78
N ASP A 30 11.98 -1.05 3.56
CA ASP A 30 13.30 -0.65 3.07
C ASP A 30 13.83 0.56 3.87
N ILE A 31 13.01 1.59 4.11
CA ILE A 31 13.37 2.76 4.95
C ILE A 31 13.66 2.33 6.38
N GLN A 32 12.82 1.47 6.97
CA GLN A 32 13.02 1.00 8.34
C GLN A 32 14.33 0.23 8.49
N LYS A 33 14.69 -0.59 7.49
CA LYS A 33 15.95 -1.31 7.47
C LYS A 33 17.14 -0.35 7.36
N GLU A 34 17.04 0.64 6.47
CA GLU A 34 18.08 1.65 6.30
C GLU A 34 18.27 2.46 7.59
N GLN A 35 17.19 2.90 8.23
CA GLN A 35 17.23 3.62 9.51
C GLN A 35 17.99 2.83 10.58
N GLN A 36 17.76 1.52 10.68
CA GLN A 36 18.46 0.66 11.64
C GLN A 36 19.95 0.53 11.33
N ILE A 37 20.32 0.40 10.06
CA ILE A 37 21.72 0.33 9.63
C ILE A 37 22.42 1.66 9.91
N SER A 38 21.84 2.76 9.44
CA SER A 38 22.40 4.09 9.59
C SER A 38 22.54 4.51 11.06
N ALA A 39 21.60 4.13 11.94
CA ALA A 39 21.73 4.38 13.38
C ALA A 39 23.00 3.74 13.97
N GLY A 40 23.36 2.53 13.54
CA GLY A 40 24.60 1.88 13.95
C GLY A 40 25.87 2.48 13.35
N GLU A 41 25.77 3.04 12.13
CA GLU A 41 26.90 3.71 11.46
C GLU A 41 27.20 5.09 12.06
N ILE A 42 26.16 5.85 12.43
CA ILE A 42 26.29 7.18 13.07
C ILE A 42 27.12 7.07 14.37
N ASP A 43 26.86 6.03 15.18
CA ASP A 43 27.61 5.79 16.42
C ASP A 43 29.11 5.55 16.17
N GLN A 44 29.47 4.96 15.02
CA GLN A 44 30.86 4.71 14.65
C GLN A 44 31.57 5.97 14.19
N ILE A 45 30.83 6.92 13.59
CA ILE A 45 31.39 8.23 13.25
C ILE A 45 32.01 8.84 14.49
N MET A 46 31.38 8.76 15.67
CA MET A 46 31.86 9.37 16.92
C MET A 46 33.00 8.63 17.63
N LYS A 47 33.37 7.42 17.19
CA LYS A 47 34.37 6.56 17.85
C LYS A 47 35.53 6.16 16.93
N PRO A 48 36.31 7.12 16.41
CA PRO A 48 37.40 6.80 15.52
C PRO A 48 38.59 6.26 16.34
N GLU A 49 39.23 5.21 15.82
CA GLU A 49 40.48 4.71 16.39
C GLU A 49 41.64 5.59 15.92
N LEU A 50 41.80 6.76 16.54
CA LEU A 50 42.91 7.66 16.30
C LEU A 50 44.03 7.38 17.30
N GLY A 51 45.26 7.19 16.79
CA GLY A 51 46.43 7.03 17.65
C GLY A 51 46.71 8.27 18.49
N ILE A 52 47.37 8.09 19.64
CA ILE A 52 47.68 9.15 20.63
C ILE A 52 48.47 10.36 20.10
N HIS A 53 49.02 10.26 18.89
CA HIS A 53 49.79 11.32 18.24
C HIS A 53 48.95 12.17 17.28
N TRP A 54 47.66 11.85 17.11
CA TRP A 54 46.73 12.61 16.28
C TRP A 54 46.32 13.92 16.96
N THR A 55 47.13 14.96 16.77
CA THR A 55 47.01 16.26 17.46
C THR A 55 47.38 17.40 16.50
N GLY A 56 47.02 18.65 16.87
CA GLY A 56 47.27 19.85 16.06
C GLY A 56 46.11 20.18 15.11
N GLY A 57 46.25 21.26 14.32
CA GLY A 57 45.13 21.82 13.53
C GLY A 57 44.46 20.83 12.58
N ARG A 58 45.22 19.92 11.94
CA ARG A 58 44.64 18.88 11.08
C ARG A 58 43.75 17.90 11.86
N ALA A 59 44.05 17.65 13.13
CA ALA A 59 43.21 16.82 13.97
C ALA A 59 41.92 17.56 14.34
N GLU A 60 42.01 18.86 14.65
CA GLU A 60 40.85 19.73 14.93
C GLU A 60 39.90 19.80 13.73
N ASP A 61 40.41 20.11 12.53
CA ASP A 61 39.60 20.15 11.29
C ASP A 61 38.85 18.81 11.05
N PHE A 62 39.54 17.68 11.28
CA PHE A 62 38.94 16.35 11.16
C PHE A 62 37.83 16.09 12.19
N PHE A 63 37.97 16.60 13.41
CA PHE A 63 36.92 16.49 14.43
C PHE A 63 35.69 17.33 14.05
N ASP A 64 35.89 18.54 13.55
CA ASP A 64 34.81 19.44 13.10
C ASP A 64 34.04 18.86 11.90
N GLU A 65 34.75 18.34 10.90
CA GLU A 65 34.13 17.66 9.75
C GLU A 65 33.28 16.45 10.19
N ARG A 66 33.76 15.70 11.18
CA ARG A 66 33.03 14.54 11.72
C ARG A 66 31.80 14.93 12.52
N ASP A 67 31.88 15.98 13.33
CA ASP A 67 30.73 16.47 14.09
C ASP A 67 29.64 16.99 13.15
N SER A 68 30.04 17.69 12.07
CA SER A 68 29.12 18.11 11.02
C SER A 68 28.49 16.92 10.30
N ALA A 69 29.26 15.89 9.96
CA ALA A 69 28.75 14.69 9.30
C ALA A 69 27.79 13.90 10.22
N HIS A 70 28.16 13.73 11.50
CA HIS A 70 27.32 13.10 12.51
C HIS A 70 25.99 13.83 12.64
N THR A 71 26.01 15.16 12.79
CA THR A 71 24.80 15.97 12.93
C THR A 71 23.89 15.84 11.70
N ALA A 72 24.45 15.94 10.49
CA ALA A 72 23.68 15.79 9.26
C ALA A 72 23.03 14.40 9.15
N MET A 73 23.78 13.33 9.42
CA MET A 73 23.26 11.97 9.37
C MET A 73 22.23 11.71 10.48
N TYR A 74 22.44 12.27 11.68
CA TYR A 74 21.50 12.18 12.79
C TYR A 74 20.14 12.75 12.40
N HIS A 75 20.10 13.94 11.77
CA HIS A 75 18.88 14.55 11.27
C HIS A 75 18.17 13.71 10.21
N VAL A 76 18.91 13.15 9.24
CA VAL A 76 18.30 12.28 8.21
C VAL A 76 17.66 11.05 8.84
N VAL A 77 18.37 10.39 9.75
CA VAL A 77 17.92 9.12 10.36
C VAL A 77 16.77 9.31 11.34
N HIS A 78 16.77 10.40 12.13
CA HIS A 78 15.78 10.59 13.19
C HIS A 78 14.62 11.51 12.77
N ASP A 79 14.83 12.44 11.83
CA ASP A 79 13.77 13.38 11.45
C ASP A 79 13.19 13.03 10.07
N GLU A 80 14.04 12.93 9.04
CA GLU A 80 13.56 12.76 7.67
C GLU A 80 12.94 11.37 7.44
N TYR A 81 13.60 10.31 7.88
CA TYR A 81 13.06 8.95 7.76
C TYR A 81 11.75 8.77 8.51
N GLU A 82 11.63 9.36 9.71
CA GLU A 82 10.37 9.34 10.46
C GLU A 82 9.24 10.07 9.71
N ALA A 83 9.53 11.25 9.16
CA ALA A 83 8.57 12.01 8.36
C ALA A 83 8.12 11.21 7.12
N TYR A 84 9.04 10.56 6.41
CA TYR A 84 8.71 9.71 5.26
C TYR A 84 7.86 8.51 5.67
N MET A 85 8.23 7.79 6.74
CA MET A 85 7.46 6.67 7.25
C MET A 85 6.03 7.09 7.64
N HIS A 86 5.88 8.25 8.28
CA HIS A 86 4.57 8.80 8.63
C HIS A 86 3.73 9.08 7.38
N SER A 87 4.32 9.71 6.35
CA SER A 87 3.63 9.99 5.09
C SER A 87 3.16 8.71 4.37
N ILE A 88 4.00 7.66 4.37
CA ILE A 88 3.66 6.35 3.80
C ILE A 88 2.51 5.73 4.58
N GLN A 89 2.51 5.82 5.92
CA GLN A 89 1.46 5.27 6.75
C GLN A 89 0.10 5.93 6.49
N LEU A 90 0.06 7.26 6.33
CA LEU A 90 -1.16 7.98 5.97
C LEU A 90 -1.69 7.52 4.60
N GLN A 91 -0.82 7.40 3.60
CA GLN A 91 -1.22 6.93 2.28
C GLN A 91 -1.73 5.49 2.30
N LEU A 92 -1.09 4.61 3.08
CA LEU A 92 -1.57 3.24 3.28
C LEU A 92 -2.96 3.22 3.93
N MET A 93 -3.25 4.09 4.91
CA MET A 93 -4.58 4.18 5.49
C MET A 93 -5.63 4.57 4.45
N THR A 94 -5.34 5.58 3.61
CA THR A 94 -6.25 6.02 2.54
C THR A 94 -6.51 4.91 1.52
N LEU A 95 -5.45 4.25 1.03
CA LEU A 95 -5.58 3.18 0.04
C LEU A 95 -6.31 1.95 0.61
N ASN A 96 -6.10 1.61 1.89
CA ASN A 96 -6.84 0.51 2.52
C ASN A 96 -8.33 0.85 2.68
N ALA A 97 -8.68 2.10 2.95
CA ALA A 97 -10.08 2.54 2.97
C ALA A 97 -10.71 2.47 1.57
N GLU A 98 -9.98 2.91 0.53
CA GLU A 98 -10.40 2.80 -0.87
C GLU A 98 -10.61 1.33 -1.27
N LYS A 99 -9.66 0.45 -0.93
CA LYS A 99 -9.77 -1.00 -1.14
C LYS A 99 -11.03 -1.56 -0.50
N ALA A 100 -11.31 -1.20 0.75
CA ALA A 100 -12.51 -1.66 1.46
C ALA A 100 -13.81 -1.22 0.77
N GLY A 101 -13.85 0.03 0.27
CA GLY A 101 -14.96 0.54 -0.53
C GLY A 101 -15.17 -0.25 -1.82
N LEU A 102 -14.11 -0.48 -2.58
CA LEU A 102 -14.16 -1.26 -3.83
C LEU A 102 -14.61 -2.71 -3.60
N LEU A 103 -14.16 -3.36 -2.52
CA LEU A 103 -14.61 -4.70 -2.15
C LEU A 103 -16.11 -4.72 -1.80
N PHE A 104 -16.60 -3.69 -1.12
CA PHE A 104 -18.03 -3.55 -0.86
C PHE A 104 -18.84 -3.37 -2.14
N GLU A 105 -18.39 -2.51 -3.06
CA GLU A 105 -19.03 -2.33 -4.37
C GLU A 105 -19.03 -3.62 -5.19
N GLN A 106 -17.91 -4.35 -5.21
CA GLN A 106 -17.81 -5.65 -5.88
C GLN A 106 -18.86 -6.63 -5.35
N GLN A 107 -18.99 -6.73 -4.02
CA GLN A 107 -19.97 -7.60 -3.38
C GLN A 107 -21.41 -7.20 -3.74
N ALA A 108 -21.72 -5.92 -3.73
CA ALA A 108 -23.05 -5.42 -4.10
C ALA A 108 -23.40 -5.75 -5.57
N VAL A 109 -22.44 -5.57 -6.50
CA VAL A 109 -22.59 -5.94 -7.91
C VAL A 109 -22.81 -7.45 -8.08
N MET A 110 -22.05 -8.28 -7.36
CA MET A 110 -22.22 -9.73 -7.39
C MET A 110 -23.60 -10.16 -6.89
N SER A 111 -24.08 -9.58 -5.78
CA SER A 111 -25.42 -9.86 -5.25
C SER A 111 -26.53 -9.42 -6.20
N ALA A 112 -26.38 -8.25 -6.84
CA ALA A 112 -27.34 -7.77 -7.84
C ALA A 112 -27.39 -8.70 -9.07
N GLN A 113 -26.23 -9.17 -9.55
CA GLN A 113 -26.15 -10.14 -10.64
C GLN A 113 -26.85 -11.45 -10.28
N GLU A 114 -26.60 -12.01 -9.10
CA GLU A 114 -27.24 -13.26 -8.65
C GLU A 114 -28.77 -13.14 -8.54
N LEU A 115 -29.28 -12.01 -8.04
CA LEU A 115 -30.71 -11.75 -7.97
C LEU A 115 -31.36 -11.66 -9.35
N LEU A 116 -30.69 -11.01 -10.30
CA LEU A 116 -31.16 -10.91 -11.68
C LEU A 116 -31.18 -12.27 -12.36
N GLU A 117 -30.13 -13.08 -12.23
CA GLU A 117 -30.07 -14.44 -12.76
C GLU A 117 -31.20 -15.34 -12.21
N LYS A 118 -31.48 -15.26 -10.90
CA LYS A 118 -32.60 -15.99 -10.28
C LYS A 118 -33.96 -15.51 -10.81
N GLY A 119 -34.11 -14.20 -11.04
CA GLY A 119 -35.32 -13.60 -11.60
C GLY A 119 -35.58 -14.08 -13.03
N GLU A 120 -34.57 -14.03 -13.89
CA GLU A 120 -34.65 -14.53 -15.27
C GLU A 120 -35.02 -16.01 -15.32
N ALA A 121 -34.42 -16.85 -14.48
CA ALA A 121 -34.75 -18.27 -14.39
C ALA A 121 -36.23 -18.52 -14.00
N ALA A 122 -36.76 -17.73 -13.06
CA ALA A 122 -38.16 -17.82 -12.65
C ALA A 122 -39.12 -17.40 -13.78
N VAL A 123 -38.80 -16.33 -14.52
CA VAL A 123 -39.58 -15.88 -15.68
C VAL A 123 -39.59 -16.96 -16.77
N HIS A 124 -38.44 -17.52 -17.12
CA HIS A 124 -38.36 -18.59 -18.12
C HIS A 124 -39.13 -19.85 -17.71
N LEU A 125 -39.14 -20.21 -16.43
CA LEU A 125 -39.96 -21.32 -15.93
C LEU A 125 -41.46 -21.04 -16.09
N LEU A 126 -41.90 -19.81 -15.83
CA LEU A 126 -43.30 -19.39 -16.03
C LEU A 126 -43.68 -19.41 -17.50
N GLU A 127 -42.85 -18.85 -18.38
CA GLU A 127 -43.05 -18.90 -19.84
C GLU A 127 -43.19 -20.35 -20.32
N HIS A 128 -42.28 -21.23 -19.90
CA HIS A 128 -42.32 -22.64 -20.24
C HIS A 128 -43.62 -23.31 -19.79
N LYS A 129 -44.08 -23.03 -18.57
CA LYS A 129 -45.36 -23.57 -18.07
C LYS A 129 -46.56 -23.02 -18.83
N MET A 130 -46.56 -21.74 -19.18
CA MET A 130 -47.62 -21.14 -19.99
C MET A 130 -47.68 -21.74 -21.40
N GLU A 131 -46.53 -21.99 -22.03
CA GLU A 131 -46.46 -22.68 -23.32
C GLU A 131 -46.97 -24.12 -23.24
N GLN A 132 -46.59 -24.86 -22.20
CA GLN A 132 -47.11 -26.22 -21.96
C GLN A 132 -48.63 -26.20 -21.78
N PHE A 133 -49.15 -25.26 -20.98
CA PHE A 133 -50.58 -25.05 -20.84
C PHE A 133 -51.21 -24.76 -22.20
N ARG A 134 -50.70 -23.81 -22.97
CA ARG A 134 -51.23 -23.44 -24.28
C ARG A 134 -51.31 -24.64 -25.24
N ARG A 135 -50.33 -25.53 -25.26
CA ARG A 135 -50.35 -26.78 -26.06
C ARG A 135 -51.34 -27.84 -25.58
N TRP A 136 -51.80 -27.76 -24.34
CA TRP A 136 -52.78 -28.69 -23.80
C TRP A 136 -54.22 -28.27 -24.11
N ILE A 137 -54.48 -26.96 -24.18
CA ILE A 137 -55.82 -26.38 -24.42
C ILE A 137 -56.11 -26.07 -25.91
N PHE A 138 -55.10 -26.10 -26.78
CA PHE A 138 -55.23 -25.95 -28.25
C PHE A 138 -54.58 -27.14 -28.95
#